data_AF-A0A3Q3IT15-F1
#
_entry.id   AF-A0A3Q3IT15-F1
#
_cell.length_a   1.000
_cell.length_b   1.000
_cell.length_c   1.000
_cell.angle_alpha   90.00
_cell.angle_beta   90.00
_cell.angle_gamma   90.00
#
_symmetry.space_group_name_H-M   'P 1'
#
loop_
_entity.id
_entity.type
_entity.pdbx_description
1 polymer ?
#
loop_
_entity_poly.entity_id
_entity_poly.type
_entity_poly.pdbx_seq_one_letter_code
_entity_poly.pdbx_strand_id
1 'polypeptide(L)' 'MKLKLPNPGLDDRIPSHLELEQMEKNEAGDRPKWDNKAQYLLTCVGFCVGLGNVWRFPYLCQSHGGGTVSKLNQ' A
#
# COMPACT_ATOMS: atom_id res chain seq x y z
N MET A 1 -12.35 -22.58 -8.52
CA MET A 1 -11.93 -22.56 -9.95
C MET A 1 -11.61 -21.13 -10.33
N LYS A 2 -10.36 -20.79 -10.68
CA LYS A 2 -9.99 -19.43 -11.12
C LYS A 2 -10.28 -19.32 -12.62
N LEU A 3 -11.38 -18.66 -12.99
CA LEU A 3 -11.70 -18.36 -14.39
C LEU A 3 -10.64 -17.37 -14.92
N LYS A 4 -9.73 -17.85 -15.77
CA LYS A 4 -8.82 -17.01 -16.53
C LYS A 4 -9.46 -16.74 -17.88
N LEU A 5 -9.95 -15.52 -18.08
CA LEU A 5 -10.43 -15.07 -19.38
C LEU A 5 -9.22 -14.86 -20.31
N PRO A 6 -9.20 -15.42 -21.52
CA PRO A 6 -8.17 -15.08 -22.50
C PRO A 6 -8.36 -13.63 -22.94
N ASN A 7 -7.36 -12.79 -22.66
CA ASN A 7 -7.32 -11.39 -23.10
C ASN A 7 -6.36 -11.29 -24.30
N PRO A 8 -6.86 -11.25 -25.55
CA PRO A 8 -6.00 -11.16 -26.72
C PRO A 8 -5.28 -9.80 -26.77
N GLY A 9 -3.99 -9.80 -27.11
CA GLY A 9 -3.16 -8.59 -27.23
C GLY A 9 -2.67 -8.01 -25.89
N LEU A 10 -2.64 -8.81 -24.81
CA LEU A 10 -2.07 -8.39 -23.53
C LEU A 10 -0.55 -8.17 -23.65
N ASP A 11 0.14 -9.04 -24.38
CA ASP A 11 1.59 -9.03 -24.53
C ASP A 11 2.10 -7.83 -25.35
N ASP A 12 1.30 -7.31 -26.28
CA ASP A 12 1.67 -6.11 -27.06
C ASP A 12 1.45 -4.80 -26.29
N ARG A 13 0.66 -4.82 -25.22
CA ARG A 13 0.26 -3.62 -24.45
C ARG A 13 1.14 -3.35 -23.24
N ILE A 14 1.77 -4.37 -22.69
CA ILE A 14 2.57 -4.29 -21.48
C ILE A 14 4.01 -4.63 -21.86
N PRO A 15 5.01 -3.83 -21.45
CA PRO A 15 6.40 -4.16 -21.71
C PRO A 15 6.74 -5.54 -21.15
N SER A 16 7.43 -6.34 -21.96
CA SER A 16 7.96 -7.63 -21.55
C SER A 16 9.06 -7.47 -20.50
N HIS A 17 9.38 -8.54 -19.77
CA HIS A 17 10.42 -8.49 -18.72
C HIS A 17 11.78 -8.00 -19.24
N LEU A 18 12.15 -8.33 -20.47
CA LEU A 18 13.40 -7.84 -21.07
C LEU A 18 13.34 -6.36 -21.41
N GLU A 19 12.20 -5.86 -21.88
CA GLU A 19 12.00 -4.44 -22.18
C GLU A 19 11.97 -3.59 -20.90
N LEU A 20 11.45 -4.13 -19.80
CA LEU A 20 11.47 -3.45 -18.49
C LEU A 20 12.90 -3.15 -18.01
N GLU A 21 13.83 -4.10 -18.13
CA GLU A 21 15.23 -3.88 -17.75
C GLU A 21 15.91 -2.82 -18.63
N GLN A 22 15.52 -2.72 -19.89
CA GLN A 22 16.02 -1.71 -20.83
C GLN A 22 15.41 -0.33 -20.53
N MET A 23 14.11 -0.27 -20.26
CA MET A 23 13.40 0.95 -19.86
C MET A 23 13.94 1.48 -18.53
N GLU A 24 14.20 0.66 -17.52
CA GLU A 24 14.75 1.13 -16.23
C GLU A 24 16.12 1.81 -16.39
N LYS A 25 16.96 1.29 -17.30
CA LYS A 25 18.27 1.85 -17.64
C LYS A 25 18.15 3.14 -18.45
N ASN A 26 17.21 3.21 -19.39
CA ASN A 26 17.04 4.35 -20.30
C ASN A 26 16.21 5.49 -19.70
N GLU A 27 15.19 5.20 -18.88
CA GLU A 27 14.29 6.16 -18.22
C GLU A 27 14.90 6.76 -16.94
N ALA A 28 16.21 6.62 -16.71
CA ALA A 28 16.87 7.18 -15.53
C ALA A 28 16.78 8.71 -15.42
N GLY A 29 16.38 9.41 -16.49
CA GLY A 29 16.18 10.86 -16.52
C GLY A 29 14.73 11.35 -16.66
N ASP A 30 13.78 10.49 -17.04
CA ASP A 30 12.41 10.93 -17.41
C ASP A 30 11.38 10.76 -16.27
N ARG A 31 11.60 9.81 -15.36
CA ARG A 31 10.69 9.56 -14.23
C ARG A 31 11.33 9.96 -12.89
N PRO A 32 10.60 10.65 -12.00
CA PRO A 32 11.09 10.91 -10.65
C PRO A 32 11.29 9.57 -9.91
N LYS A 33 12.54 9.31 -9.50
CA LYS A 33 12.92 8.15 -8.68
C LYS A 33 12.98 8.58 -7.21
N TRP A 34 12.68 7.66 -6.31
CA TRP A 34 12.87 7.88 -4.87
C TRP A 34 14.37 7.85 -4.55
N ASP A 35 14.89 8.88 -3.89
CA ASP A 35 16.31 8.93 -3.48
C ASP A 35 16.65 7.83 -2.47
N ASN A 36 15.71 7.49 -1.57
CA ASN A 36 15.92 6.48 -0.55
C ASN A 36 14.69 5.58 -0.35
N LYS A 37 14.92 4.27 -0.22
CA LYS A 37 13.90 3.28 0.17
C LYS A 37 13.17 3.66 1.46
N ALA A 38 13.87 4.32 2.39
CA ALA A 38 13.28 4.81 3.63
C ALA A 38 12.24 5.93 3.40
N GLN A 39 12.46 6.84 2.44
CA GLN A 39 11.48 7.89 2.11
C GLN A 39 10.22 7.30 1.50
N TYR A 40 10.36 6.29 0.63
CA TYR A 40 9.23 5.56 0.09
C TYR A 40 8.40 4.90 1.21
N LEU A 41 9.07 4.15 2.09
CA LEU A 41 8.38 3.49 3.20
C LEU A 41 7.71 4.50 4.15
N LEU A 42 8.40 5.57 4.50
CA LEU A 42 7.86 6.61 5.37
C LEU A 42 6.64 7.32 4.75
N THR A 43 6.66 7.56 3.44
CA THR A 43 5.50 8.13 2.71
C THR A 43 4.32 7.17 2.73
N CYS A 44 4.53 5.88 2.48
CA CYS A 44 3.49 4.85 2.56
C CYS A 44 2.93 4.72 3.97
N VAL A 45 3.78 4.72 5.00
CA VAL A 45 3.35 4.63 6.41
C VAL A 45 2.61 5.90 6.83
N GLY A 46 3.08 7.09 6.44
CA GLY A 46 2.39 8.35 6.69
C GLY A 46 1.02 8.42 6.01
N PHE A 47 0.88 7.83 4.82
CA PHE A 47 -0.41 7.69 4.13
C PHE A 47 -1.35 6.73 4.87
N CYS A 48 -0.85 5.57 5.31
CA CYS A 48 -1.65 4.56 6.02
C CYS A 48 -2.03 5.01 7.44
N VAL A 49 -1.17 5.77 8.11
CA VAL A 49 -1.36 6.29 9.47
C VAL A 49 -1.90 7.72 9.40
N GLY A 50 -3.03 7.89 8.68
CA GLY A 50 -3.76 9.16 8.66
C GLY A 50 -4.49 9.43 9.98
N LEU A 51 -4.78 10.71 10.25
CA LEU A 51 -5.55 11.25 11.40
C LEU A 51 -6.85 10.47 11.75
N GLY A 52 -7.38 9.66 10.83
CA GLY A 52 -8.54 8.79 11.06
C GLY A 52 -8.33 7.67 12.08
N ASN A 53 -7.09 7.24 12.36
CA ASN A 53 -6.83 6.21 13.37
C ASN A 53 -6.92 6.74 14.81
N VAL A 54 -6.72 8.04 15.02
CA VAL A 54 -6.80 8.65 16.36
C VAL A 54 -8.25 8.91 16.80
N TRP A 55 -9.18 9.15 15.87
CA TRP A 55 -10.57 9.51 16.22
C TRP A 55 -11.58 8.35 16.14
N ARG A 56 -11.29 7.30 15.34
CA ARG A 56 -12.20 6.16 15.13
C ARG A 56 -11.91 5.01 16.11
N PHE A 57 -10.66 4.87 16.54
CA PHE A 57 -10.23 3.89 17.53
C PHE A 57 -10.85 4.11 18.92
N PRO A 58 -10.89 5.33 19.49
CA PRO A 58 -11.52 5.53 20.80
C PRO A 58 -13.04 5.34 20.80
N TYR A 59 -13.74 5.71 19.71
CA TYR A 59 -15.21 5.61 19.66
C TYR A 59 -15.72 4.17 19.44
N LEU A 60 -15.01 3.36 18.66
CA LEU A 60 -15.31 1.93 18.47
C LEU A 60 -15.01 1.09 19.72
N CYS A 61 -13.96 1.42 20.49
CA CYS A 61 -13.65 0.77 21.77
C CYS A 61 -14.75 0.98 22.81
N GLN A 62 -15.38 2.17 22.84
CA GLN A 62 -16.48 2.49 23.76
C GLN A 62 -17.78 1.74 23.42
N SER A 63 -18.07 1.52 22.14
CA SER A 63 -19.36 0.98 21.68
C SER A 63 -19.40 -0.55 21.51
N HIS A 64 -18.26 -1.20 21.27
CA HIS A 64 -18.18 -2.65 20.99
C HIS A 64 -17.37 -3.43 22.05
N GLY A 65 -17.33 -2.97 23.31
CA GLY A 65 -16.71 -3.74 24.41
C GLY A 65 -15.20 -3.96 24.22
N GLY A 66 -14.51 -2.98 23.64
CA GLY A 66 -13.10 -3.11 23.28
C GLY A 66 -12.17 -2.80 24.46
N GLY A 67 -11.94 -3.81 25.30
CA GLY A 67 -10.80 -3.82 26.25
C GLY A 67 -11.21 -3.83 27.72
N THR A 68 -11.53 -5.01 28.26
CA THR A 68 -11.58 -5.23 29.72
C THR A 68 -10.18 -5.05 30.31
N VAL A 69 -9.81 -3.83 30.68
CA VAL A 69 -8.67 -3.56 31.59
C VAL A 69 -9.05 -2.55 32.67
N SER A 70 -10.34 -2.45 32.98
CA SER A 70 -10.84 -1.57 34.03
C SER A 70 -12.13 -2.11 34.65
N LYS A 71 -12.10 -3.34 35.18
CA LYS A 71 -13.00 -3.80 36.26
C LYS A 71 -12.34 -4.94 37.05
N LEU A 72 -11.33 -4.59 37.85
CA LEU A 72 -10.89 -5.40 38.99
C LEU A 72 -10.84 -4.47 40.22
N ASN A 73 -11.98 -3.87 40.54
CA ASN A 73 -12.28 -3.36 41.88
C ASN A 73 -13.80 -3.17 42.02
N GLN A 74 -14.53 -4.29 41.94
CA GLN A 74 -15.81 -4.44 42.62
C GLN A 74 -16.05 -5.92 42.91
#